data_AF-A0A1E7J0K9-F1
#
_entry.id   AF-A0A1E7J0K9-F1
#
_cell.length_a   1.000
_cell.length_b   1.000
_cell.length_c   1.000
_cell.angle_alpha   90.00
_cell.angle_beta   90.00
_cell.angle_gamma   90.00
#
_symmetry.space_group_name_H-M   'P 1'
#
loop_
_entity.id
_entity.type
_entity.pdbx_description
1 polymer ?
#
loop_
_entity_poly.entity_id
_entity_poly.type
_entity_poly.pdbx_seq_one_letter_code
_entity_poly.pdbx_strand_id
1 'polypeptide(L)'
;MNEVEKLCEMLRNVQEPKGYYFNNDKERVLDLLGALLVNKKRYGYMSCPCRLATGERELDKDILCPCVYRTPDVEEYGSCYCNLYVSEAWNDHKVPHAHVPERRPLEKTPY
;
A
#
# COMPACT_ATOMS: atom_id res chain seq x y z
N MET A 1 6.10 22.23 -1.24
CA MET A 1 5.85 20.80 -1.03
C MET A 1 4.43 20.58 -0.54
N ASN A 2 3.61 19.88 -1.32
CA ASN A 2 2.21 19.57 -0.99
C ASN A 2 2.14 18.42 0.05
N GLU A 3 0.94 18.10 0.55
CA GLU A 3 0.76 17.07 1.58
C GLU A 3 1.17 15.67 1.11
N VAL A 4 0.94 15.36 -0.18
CA VAL A 4 1.30 14.06 -0.77
C VAL A 4 2.81 13.89 -0.84
N GLU A 5 3.54 14.93 -1.26
CA GLU A 5 5.01 14.93 -1.30
C GLU A 5 5.60 14.76 0.11
N LYS A 6 5.05 15.46 1.11
CA LYS A 6 5.43 15.27 2.52
C LYS A 6 5.19 13.85 3.01
N LEU A 7 4.05 13.26 2.65
CA LEU A 7 3.75 11.87 2.99
C LEU A 7 4.72 10.90 2.28
N CYS A 8 5.04 11.16 1.01
CA CYS A 8 5.98 10.37 0.24
C CYS A 8 7.36 10.33 0.90
N GLU A 9 7.94 11.49 1.23
CA GLU A 9 9.26 11.56 1.88
C GLU A 9 9.26 10.85 3.25
N MET A 10 8.24 11.12 4.07
CA MET A 10 8.10 10.49 5.39
C MET A 10 8.03 8.96 5.27
N LEU A 11 7.17 8.44 4.40
CA LEU A 11 7.01 7.01 4.22
C LEU A 11 8.25 6.38 3.59
N ARG A 12 8.92 7.06 2.65
CA ARG A 12 10.18 6.60 2.07
C ARG A 12 11.23 6.34 3.16
N ASN A 13 11.46 7.33 4.01
CA ASN A 13 12.43 7.24 5.11
C ASN A 13 12.11 6.13 6.12
N VAL A 14 10.83 5.74 6.26
CA VAL A 14 10.40 4.69 7.20
C VAL A 14 10.39 3.30 6.58
N GLN A 15 10.20 3.19 5.26
CA GLN A 15 9.96 1.91 4.58
C GLN A 15 11.18 1.39 3.82
N GLU A 16 12.00 2.26 3.23
CA GLU A 16 13.20 1.83 2.50
C GLU A 16 14.21 1.11 3.40
N PRO A 17 14.49 1.54 4.66
CA PRO A 17 15.36 0.77 5.56
C PRO A 17 14.83 -0.63 5.90
N LYS A 18 13.55 -0.90 5.65
CA LYS A 18 12.89 -2.19 5.84
C LYS A 18 12.86 -3.03 4.55
N GLY A 19 13.48 -2.55 3.47
CA GLY A 19 13.52 -3.22 2.16
C GLY A 19 12.26 -3.02 1.30
N TYR A 20 11.41 -2.04 1.62
CA TYR A 20 10.22 -1.73 0.83
C TYR A 20 10.38 -0.39 0.14
N TYR A 21 10.41 -0.42 -1.20
CA TYR A 21 10.60 0.75 -2.05
C TYR A 21 9.28 1.16 -2.66
N PHE A 22 9.17 2.42 -3.09
CA PHE A 22 8.04 2.81 -3.93
C PHE A 22 8.23 2.30 -5.36
N ASN A 23 7.11 2.00 -6.02
CA ASN A 23 7.10 1.71 -7.45
C ASN A 23 7.68 2.90 -8.25
N ASN A 24 8.44 2.59 -9.31
CA ASN A 24 9.01 3.59 -10.22
C ASN A 24 7.94 4.40 -11.00
N ASP A 25 6.72 3.91 -11.11
CA ASP A 25 5.57 4.67 -11.59
C ASP A 25 5.16 5.75 -10.56
N LYS A 26 5.68 6.96 -10.77
CA LYS A 26 5.44 8.11 -9.88
C LYS A 26 3.97 8.55 -9.85
N GLU A 27 3.26 8.47 -10.97
CA GLU A 27 1.84 8.86 -11.04
C GLU A 27 1.03 7.92 -10.15
N ARG A 28 1.22 6.62 -10.32
CA ARG A 28 0.61 5.58 -9.47
C ARG A 28 0.90 5.80 -7.98
N VAL A 29 2.15 6.08 -7.62
CA VAL A 29 2.53 6.33 -6.22
C VAL A 29 1.82 7.55 -5.66
N LEU A 30 1.86 8.68 -6.37
CA LEU A 30 1.25 9.93 -5.89
C LEU A 30 -0.27 9.82 -5.75
N ASP A 31 -0.94 9.14 -6.68
CA ASP A 31 -2.38 8.87 -6.61
C ASP A 31 -2.75 8.02 -5.39
N LEU A 32 -2.00 6.94 -5.13
CA LEU A 32 -2.25 6.07 -3.98
C LEU A 32 -1.98 6.80 -2.66
N LEU A 33 -0.93 7.61 -2.59
CA LEU A 33 -0.63 8.44 -1.41
C LEU A 33 -1.70 9.51 -1.19
N GLY A 34 -2.21 10.14 -2.25
CA GLY A 34 -3.35 11.06 -2.19
C GLY A 34 -4.61 10.38 -1.66
N ALA A 35 -4.92 9.19 -2.18
CA ALA A 35 -6.06 8.40 -1.72
C ALA A 35 -5.92 7.96 -0.25
N LEU A 36 -4.71 7.65 0.23
CA LEU A 36 -4.45 7.40 1.66
C LEU A 36 -4.77 8.62 2.53
N LEU A 37 -4.43 9.83 2.09
CA LEU A 37 -4.77 11.06 2.79
C LEU A 37 -6.28 11.31 2.80
N VAL A 38 -6.97 11.05 1.69
CA VAL A 38 -8.45 11.11 1.62
C VAL A 38 -9.07 10.13 2.62
N ASN A 39 -8.60 8.88 2.65
CA ASN A 39 -9.07 7.88 3.60
C ASN A 39 -8.77 8.29 5.05
N LYS A 40 -7.60 8.86 5.31
CA LYS A 40 -7.26 9.41 6.63
C LYS A 40 -8.21 10.52 7.06
N LYS A 41 -8.55 11.44 6.16
CA LYS A 41 -9.52 12.51 6.43
C LYS A 41 -10.93 11.96 6.67
N ARG A 42 -11.32 10.93 5.93
CA ARG A 42 -12.67 10.33 6.00
C ARG A 42 -12.86 9.45 7.23
N TYR A 43 -11.92 8.56 7.53
CA TYR A 43 -12.05 7.51 8.55
C TYR A 43 -11.20 7.76 9.81
N GLY A 44 -10.30 8.74 9.78
CA GLY A 44 -9.34 9.01 10.86
C GLY A 44 -8.07 8.15 10.80
N TYR A 45 -7.91 7.30 9.78
CA TYR A 45 -6.75 6.44 9.58
C TYR A 45 -6.51 6.15 8.10
N MET A 46 -5.26 5.82 7.76
CA MET A 46 -4.84 5.50 6.40
C MET A 46 -5.27 4.08 6.00
N SER A 47 -6.57 3.88 5.75
CA SER A 47 -7.06 2.62 5.19
C SER A 47 -6.55 2.42 3.76
N CYS A 48 -6.24 1.18 3.38
CA CYS A 48 -5.73 0.81 2.05
C CYS A 48 -6.64 1.40 0.95
N PRO A 49 -6.10 2.18 0.00
CA PRO A 49 -6.92 2.87 -1.01
C PRO A 49 -7.48 1.93 -2.08
N CYS A 50 -6.98 0.69 -2.14
CA CYS A 50 -7.40 -0.33 -3.11
C CYS A 50 -8.30 -1.42 -2.49
N ARG A 51 -8.72 -1.25 -1.24
CA ARG A 51 -9.66 -2.13 -0.56
C ARG A 51 -10.80 -1.31 0.03
N LEU A 52 -11.99 -1.88 0.05
CA LEU A 52 -13.14 -1.20 0.64
C LEU A 52 -13.02 -1.22 2.16
N ALA A 53 -12.91 -0.02 2.74
CA ALA A 53 -12.88 0.21 4.18
C ALA A 53 -14.29 0.10 4.75
N THR A 54 -14.44 -0.57 5.91
CA THR A 54 -15.71 -0.57 6.66
C THR A 54 -15.94 0.78 7.34
N GLY A 55 -14.87 1.53 7.63
CA GLY A 55 -14.92 2.75 8.43
C GLY A 55 -14.78 2.46 9.94
N GLU A 56 -14.91 1.21 10.37
CA GLU A 56 -14.64 0.78 11.73
C GLU A 56 -13.18 0.34 11.88
N ARG A 57 -12.39 1.14 12.62
CA ARG A 57 -10.94 0.93 12.75
C ARG A 57 -10.58 -0.49 13.18
N GLU A 58 -11.37 -1.08 14.07
CA GLU A 58 -11.14 -2.44 14.59
C GLU A 58 -11.29 -3.51 13.50
N LEU A 59 -12.26 -3.35 12.60
CA LEU A 59 -12.51 -4.26 11.47
C LEU A 59 -11.52 -4.04 10.33
N ASP A 60 -10.99 -2.82 10.19
CA ASP A 60 -10.04 -2.43 9.12
C ASP A 60 -8.56 -2.54 9.54
N LYS A 61 -8.26 -3.06 10.73
CA LYS A 61 -6.88 -3.16 11.26
C LYS A 61 -5.92 -3.85 10.30
N ASP A 62 -6.39 -4.86 9.59
CA ASP A 62 -5.61 -5.65 8.64
C ASP A 62 -5.25 -4.86 7.37
N ILE A 63 -6.04 -3.84 7.01
CA ILE A 63 -5.88 -3.02 5.81
C ILE A 63 -5.37 -1.59 6.09
N LEU A 64 -4.97 -1.27 7.32
CA LEU A 64 -4.26 -0.02 7.61
C LEU A 64 -2.93 0.01 6.86
N CYS A 65 -2.64 1.05 6.10
CA CYS A 65 -1.41 1.14 5.30
C CYS A 65 -0.18 1.48 6.17
N PRO A 66 0.93 0.71 6.08
CA PRO A 66 1.10 -0.52 5.29
C PRO A 66 0.34 -1.72 5.89
N CYS A 67 -0.47 -2.39 5.07
CA CYS A 67 -1.34 -3.49 5.51
C CYS A 67 -0.56 -4.76 5.86
N VAL A 68 -1.19 -5.66 6.62
CA VAL A 68 -0.56 -6.92 7.06
C VAL A 68 -0.17 -7.83 5.89
N TYR A 69 -0.84 -7.66 4.74
CA TYR A 69 -0.61 -8.44 3.52
C TYR A 69 0.60 -7.96 2.72
N ARG A 70 1.09 -6.72 2.93
CA ARG A 70 2.19 -6.15 2.14
C ARG A 70 3.45 -7.01 2.20
N THR A 71 3.83 -7.48 3.38
CA THR A 71 5.04 -8.30 3.56
C THR A 71 4.97 -9.61 2.77
N PRO A 72 3.98 -10.48 2.97
CA PRO A 72 3.89 -11.72 2.18
C PRO A 72 3.65 -11.47 0.68
N ASP A 73 2.97 -10.38 0.31
CA ASP A 73 2.81 -10.01 -1.11
C ASP A 73 4.16 -9.67 -1.76
N VAL A 74 4.97 -8.81 -1.12
CA VAL A 74 6.28 -8.42 -1.65
C VAL A 74 7.27 -9.58 -1.64
N GLU A 75 7.21 -10.46 -0.64
CA GLU A 75 8.04 -11.67 -0.58
C GLU A 75 7.72 -12.65 -1.72
N GLU A 76 6.43 -12.86 -2.03
CA GLU A 76 6.01 -13.85 -3.04
C GLU A 76 5.99 -13.29 -4.47
N TYR A 77 5.59 -12.03 -4.65
CA TYR A 77 5.32 -11.43 -5.96
C TYR A 77 6.19 -10.20 -6.28
N GLY A 78 6.99 -9.73 -5.32
CA GLY A 78 7.82 -8.54 -5.49
C GLY A 78 7.06 -7.21 -5.36
N SER A 79 5.73 -7.22 -5.26
CA SER A 79 4.90 -6.02 -5.03
C SER A 79 3.78 -6.30 -4.06
N CYS A 80 3.32 -5.27 -3.35
CA CYS A 80 2.07 -5.35 -2.61
C CYS A 80 0.86 -5.30 -3.56
N TYR A 81 -0.30 -5.76 -3.11
CA TYR A 81 -1.54 -5.78 -3.91
C TYR A 81 -1.83 -4.51 -4.75
N CYS A 82 -1.58 -3.31 -4.21
CA CYS A 82 -1.82 -2.06 -4.93
C CYS A 82 -0.66 -1.55 -5.78
N ASN A 83 0.48 -2.25 -5.79
CA ASN A 83 1.76 -1.83 -6.37
C ASN A 83 2.29 -0.50 -5.84
N LEU A 84 1.98 -0.14 -4.58
CA LEU A 84 2.59 1.01 -3.92
C LEU A 84 4.01 0.69 -3.47
N TYR A 85 4.14 -0.40 -2.69
CA TYR A 85 5.41 -0.90 -2.17
C TYR A 85 5.86 -2.10 -2.96
N VAL A 86 7.13 -2.12 -3.33
CA VAL A 86 7.75 -3.15 -4.16
C VAL A 86 9.14 -3.48 -3.62
N SER A 87 9.68 -4.63 -4.03
CA SER A 87 11.10 -4.95 -3.82
C SER A 87 11.96 -4.22 -4.86
N GLU A 88 13.24 -4.05 -4.56
CA GLU A 88 14.21 -3.50 -5.51
C GLU A 88 14.26 -4.33 -6.80
N ALA A 89 14.26 -5.67 -6.67
CA ALA A 89 14.25 -6.58 -7.81
C ALA A 89 13.03 -6.41 -8.73
N TRP A 90 11.87 -6.04 -8.17
CA TRP A 90 10.66 -5.77 -8.95
C TRP A 90 10.82 -4.47 -9.75
N ASN A 91 11.33 -3.40 -9.12
CA ASN A 91 11.63 -2.14 -9.83
C ASN A 91 12.70 -2.32 -10.92
N ASP A 92 13.67 -3.21 -10.70
CA ASP A 92 14.73 -3.55 -11.66
C ASP A 92 14.29 -4.54 -12.76
N HIS A 93 13.02 -4.96 -12.77
CA HIS A 93 12.49 -5.97 -13.69
C HIS A 93 13.24 -7.33 -13.64
N LYS A 94 13.86 -7.65 -12.50
CA LYS A 94 14.55 -8.93 -12.25
C LYS A 94 13.59 -10.05 -11.83
N VAL A 95 12.38 -9.69 -11.40
CA VAL A 95 11.28 -10.62 -11.13
C VAL A 95 10.07 -10.27 -12.01
N PRO A 96 9.22 -11.26 -12.37
CA PRO A 96 8.02 -10.98 -13.14
C PRO A 96 7.06 -10.05 -12.39
N HIS A 97 6.45 -9.11 -13.11
CA HIS A 97 5.35 -8.28 -12.59
C HIS A 97 4.05 -9.10 -12.63
N ALA A 98 3.95 -10.09 -11.74
CA ALA A 98 2.81 -10.99 -11.67
C ALA A 98 1.59 -10.36 -11.01
N HIS A 99 0.41 -10.94 -11.27
CA HIS A 99 -0.81 -10.57 -10.57
C HIS A 99 -0.74 -11.00 -9.10
N VAL A 100 -0.93 -10.05 -8.18
CA VAL A 100 -1.02 -10.31 -6.74
C VAL A 100 -2.48 -10.65 -6.37
N PRO A 101 -2.79 -11.87 -5.91
CA PRO A 101 -4.15 -12.22 -5.50
C PRO A 101 -4.56 -11.47 -4.22
N GLU A 102 -5.87 -11.26 -4.05
CA GLU A 102 -6.40 -10.71 -2.81
C GLU A 102 -6.25 -11.74 -1.68
N ARG A 103 -5.37 -11.45 -0.71
CA ARG A 103 -5.16 -12.28 0.48
C ARG A 103 -6.16 -12.01 1.60
N ARG A 104 -6.87 -10.89 1.55
CA ARG A 104 -7.87 -10.56 2.56
C ARG A 104 -9.03 -11.56 2.48
N PRO A 105 -9.37 -12.26 3.58
CA PRO A 105 -10.50 -13.19 3.59
C PRO A 105 -11.81 -12.49 3.21
N LEU A 106 -12.66 -13.19 2.45
CA LEU A 106 -13.94 -12.65 1.97
C LEU A 106 -14.85 -12.22 3.13
N GLU A 107 -14.84 -12.93 4.26
CA GLU A 107 -15.64 -12.54 5.44
C GLU A 107 -15.27 -11.17 6.05
N LYS A 108 -14.12 -10.59 5.68
CA LYS A 108 -13.69 -9.26 6.14
C LYS A 108 -14.00 -8.15 5.15
N THR A 109 -14.45 -8.47 3.94
CA THR A 109 -14.78 -7.48 2.92
C THR A 109 -16.22 -7.02 3.12
N PRO A 110 -16.46 -5.71 3.33
CA PRO A 110 -17.82 -5.18 3.37
C PRO A 110 -18.51 -5.41 2.02
N TYR A 111 -19.75 -5.89 2.10
CA TYR A 111 -20.67 -6.38 1.05
C TYR A 111 -20.48 -5.81 -0.36
#